data_AF-A0A1H6H9D3-F1
#
_entry.id   AF-A0A1H6H9D3-F1
#
_cell.length_a   1.000
_cell.length_b   1.000
_cell.length_c   1.000
_cell.angle_alpha   90.00
_cell.angle_beta   90.00
_cell.angle_gamma   90.00
#
_symmetry.space_group_name_H-M   'P 1'
#
loop_
_entity.id
_entity.type
_entity.pdbx_description
1 polymer ?
#
loop_
_entity_poly.entity_id
_entity_poly.type
_entity_poly.pdbx_seq_one_letter_code
_entity_poly.pdbx_strand_id
1 'polypeptide(L)'
;MSLIEDAVTVACSGELCLPRAEEIRDTLLAALDQAQPVVIDLSQATEIDLSTVQLILAARLSAERRGLSLWLTSPADGPLAATLLAAGLTGSPLSTDSQFRTEGK
;
A
#
# COMPACT_ATOMS: atom_id res chain seq x y z
N MET A 1 10.59 13.91 -15.24
CA MET A 1 11.44 12.72 -15.05
C MET A 1 10.71 11.87 -14.03
N SER A 2 9.96 10.85 -14.49
CA SER A 2 9.04 10.10 -13.65
C SER A 2 9.83 9.13 -12.78
N LEU A 3 9.70 9.20 -11.45
CA LEU A 3 10.45 8.40 -10.46
C LEU A 3 10.08 6.90 -10.45
N ILE A 4 9.38 6.41 -11.47
CA ILE A 4 8.56 5.20 -11.43
C ILE A 4 8.83 4.24 -12.61
N GLU A 5 9.69 4.60 -13.57
CA GLU A 5 9.97 3.75 -14.74
C GLU A 5 10.59 2.40 -14.39
N ASP A 6 11.25 2.29 -13.22
CA ASP A 6 11.85 1.06 -12.70
C ASP A 6 11.14 0.48 -11.47
N ALA A 7 9.91 0.93 -11.17
CA ALA A 7 9.18 0.44 -10.01
C ALA A 7 8.49 -0.91 -10.29
N VAL A 8 8.52 -1.79 -9.29
CA VAL A 8 7.75 -3.04 -9.32
C VAL A 8 6.32 -2.76 -8.88
N THR A 9 5.36 -3.02 -9.77
CA THR A 9 3.94 -2.90 -9.43
C THR A 9 3.40 -4.21 -8.87
N VAL A 10 2.83 -4.15 -7.67
CA VAL A 10 2.09 -5.25 -7.04
C VAL A 10 0.60 -4.94 -7.15
N ALA A 11 -0.09 -5.64 -8.05
CA ALA A 11 -1.54 -5.51 -8.19
C ALA A 11 -2.26 -6.35 -7.12
N CYS A 12 -3.00 -5.69 -6.23
CA CYS A 12 -3.84 -6.35 -5.23
C CYS A 12 -5.31 -6.18 -5.62
N SER A 13 -6.01 -7.31 -5.78
CA SER A 13 -7.40 -7.33 -6.24
C SER A 13 -8.30 -8.20 -5.37
N GLY A 14 -9.61 -7.91 -5.42
CA GLY A 14 -10.64 -8.58 -4.66
C GLY A 14 -10.65 -8.16 -3.18
N GLU A 15 -11.09 -9.07 -2.32
CA GLU A 15 -11.12 -8.86 -0.87
C GLU A 15 -9.71 -8.98 -0.31
N LEU A 16 -9.22 -7.93 0.36
CA LEU A 16 -7.92 -7.86 1.01
C LEU A 16 -8.15 -7.80 2.52
N CYS A 17 -8.37 -8.96 3.11
CA CYS A 17 -8.69 -9.12 4.53
C CYS A 17 -7.80 -10.18 5.18
N LEU A 18 -7.94 -10.36 6.49
CA LEU A 18 -7.13 -11.28 7.31
C LEU A 18 -6.88 -12.67 6.69
N PRO A 19 -7.84 -13.36 6.05
CA PRO A 19 -7.59 -14.68 5.43
C PRO A 19 -6.51 -14.68 4.35
N ARG A 20 -6.24 -13.52 3.72
CA ARG A 20 -5.22 -13.35 2.68
C ARG A 20 -3.98 -12.61 3.17
N ALA A 21 -3.88 -12.34 4.47
CA ALA A 21 -2.79 -11.55 5.03
C ALA A 21 -1.41 -12.17 4.75
N GLU A 22 -1.28 -13.51 4.82
CA GLU A 22 -0.03 -14.21 4.50
C GLU A 22 0.35 -14.06 3.02
N GLU A 23 -0.59 -14.29 2.11
CA GLU A 23 -0.41 -14.13 0.66
C GLU A 23 0.04 -12.70 0.30
N ILE A 24 -0.65 -11.70 0.87
CA ILE A 24 -0.34 -10.27 0.65
C ILE A 24 1.05 -9.95 1.19
N ARG A 25 1.36 -10.40 2.41
CA ARG A 25 2.68 -10.19 3.03
C ARG A 25 3.80 -10.75 2.16
N ASP A 26 3.66 -12.00 1.72
CA ASP A 26 4.72 -12.68 0.95
C ASP A 26 4.92 -12.02 -0.40
N THR A 27 3.84 -11.59 -1.05
CA THR A 27 3.90 -10.82 -2.30
C THR A 27 4.64 -9.49 -2.12
N LEU A 28 4.34 -8.74 -1.06
CA LEU A 28 5.01 -7.46 -0.76
C LEU A 28 6.50 -7.67 -0.43
N LEU A 29 6.85 -8.71 0.31
CA LEU A 29 8.26 -9.02 0.59
C LEU A 29 9.01 -9.41 -0.68
N ALA A 30 8.43 -10.25 -1.52
CA ALA A 30 9.03 -10.65 -2.79
C ALA A 30 9.26 -9.45 -3.73
N ALA A 31 8.36 -8.47 -3.75
CA ALA A 31 8.55 -7.24 -4.52
C ALA A 31 9.70 -6.39 -3.95
N LEU A 32 9.76 -6.22 -2.63
CA LEU A 32 10.81 -5.43 -1.98
C LEU A 32 12.21 -6.07 -2.08
N ASP A 33 12.30 -7.40 -2.22
CA ASP A 33 13.57 -8.10 -2.40
C ASP A 33 14.18 -7.90 -3.80
N GLN A 34 13.44 -7.31 -4.74
CA GLN A 34 13.95 -6.97 -6.08
C GLN A 34 14.86 -5.71 -6.08
N ALA A 35 15.07 -5.08 -4.92
CA ALA A 35 15.87 -3.86 -4.77
C ALA A 35 15.43 -2.69 -5.68
N GLN A 36 14.15 -2.68 -6.04
CA GLN A 36 13.50 -1.64 -6.82
C GLN A 36 12.40 -0.95 -5.99
N PRO A 37 12.05 0.31 -6.29
CA PRO A 37 10.88 0.94 -5.69
C PRO A 37 9.61 0.12 -5.97
N VAL A 38 8.62 0.19 -5.07
CA VAL A 38 7.39 -0.61 -5.18
C VAL A 38 6.17 0.30 -5.28
N VAL A 39 5.25 -0.03 -6.19
CA VAL A 39 3.92 0.57 -6.27
C VAL A 39 2.90 -0.52 -5.95
N ILE A 40 2.09 -0.33 -4.92
CA ILE A 40 0.96 -1.23 -4.66
C ILE A 40 -0.26 -0.65 -5.37
N ASP A 41 -0.78 -1.40 -6.34
CA ASP A 41 -2.00 -1.05 -7.04
C ASP A 41 -3.23 -1.64 -6.33
N LEU A 42 -4.07 -0.76 -5.79
CA LEU A 42 -5.31 -1.11 -5.08
C LEU A 42 -6.57 -0.86 -5.92
N SER A 43 -6.43 -0.52 -7.20
CA SER A 43 -7.55 -0.11 -8.07
C SER A 43 -8.61 -1.21 -8.28
N GLN A 44 -8.26 -2.47 -8.03
CA GLN A 44 -9.16 -3.63 -8.16
C GLN A 44 -9.49 -4.26 -6.79
N ALA A 45 -9.15 -3.62 -5.68
CA ALA A 45 -9.56 -4.05 -4.36
C ALA A 45 -11.06 -3.75 -4.15
N THR A 46 -11.82 -4.73 -3.66
CA THR A 46 -13.25 -4.59 -3.37
C THR A 46 -13.52 -4.40 -1.88
N GLU A 47 -12.63 -4.90 -1.03
CA GLU A 47 -12.70 -4.76 0.43
C GLU A 47 -11.28 -4.70 1.01
N ILE A 48 -11.08 -3.89 2.05
CA ILE A 48 -9.81 -3.76 2.77
C ILE A 48 -10.12 -3.69 4.26
N ASP A 49 -9.51 -4.54 5.09
CA ASP A 49 -9.63 -4.44 6.55
C ASP A 49 -8.36 -3.84 7.19
N LEU A 50 -8.38 -3.70 8.52
CA LEU A 50 -7.24 -3.17 9.27
C LEU A 50 -5.99 -4.05 9.20
N SER A 51 -6.11 -5.35 8.95
CA SER A 51 -4.93 -6.22 8.81
C SER A 51 -4.16 -5.87 7.53
N THR A 52 -4.86 -5.59 6.43
CA THR A 52 -4.26 -5.12 5.18
C THR A 52 -3.66 -3.73 5.34
N VAL A 53 -4.32 -2.82 6.04
CA VAL A 53 -3.74 -1.51 6.38
C VAL A 53 -2.41 -1.67 7.13
N GLN A 54 -2.36 -2.55 8.13
CA GLN A 54 -1.14 -2.85 8.89
C GLN A 54 -0.03 -3.44 8.01
N LEU A 55 -0.38 -4.32 7.05
CA LEU A 55 0.59 -4.88 6.11
C LEU A 55 1.18 -3.81 5.19
N ILE A 56 0.37 -2.88 4.66
CA ILE A 56 0.87 -1.78 3.83
C ILE A 56 1.84 -0.90 4.65
N LEU A 57 1.49 -0.61 5.91
CA LEU A 57 2.35 0.15 6.82
C LEU A 57 3.68 -0.55 7.10
N ALA A 58 3.62 -1.85 7.39
CA ALA A 58 4.80 -2.68 7.63
C ALA A 58 5.69 -2.79 6.38
N ALA A 59 5.09 -2.91 5.19
CA ALA A 59 5.81 -2.95 3.92
C ALA A 59 6.51 -1.62 3.64
N ARG A 60 5.85 -0.48 3.90
CA ARG A 60 6.48 0.85 3.79
C ARG A 60 7.67 1.01 4.72
N LEU A 61 7.54 0.66 5.99
CA LEU A 61 8.66 0.69 6.94
C LEU A 61 9.81 -0.25 6.51
N SER A 62 9.46 -1.39 5.91
CA SER A 62 10.44 -2.34 5.38
C SER A 62 11.16 -1.81 4.14
N ALA A 63 10.45 -1.09 3.26
CA ALA A 63 11.04 -0.40 2.12
C ALA A 63 12.03 0.68 2.59
N GLU A 64 11.62 1.53 3.54
CA GLU A 64 12.47 2.57 4.11
C GLU A 64 13.76 2.01 4.72
N ARG A 65 13.65 0.91 5.48
CA ARG A 65 14.82 0.20 6.04
C ARG A 65 15.76 -0.37 4.97
N ARG A 66 15.23 -0.69 3.79
CA ARG A 66 15.99 -1.14 2.61
C ARG A 66 16.49 0.03 1.73
N GLY A 67 16.18 1.27 2.08
CA GLY A 67 16.49 2.44 1.26
C GLY A 67 15.62 2.56 -0.01
N LEU A 68 14.49 1.85 -0.06
CA LEU A 68 13.54 1.84 -1.16
C LEU A 68 12.34 2.74 -0.85
N SER A 69 11.65 3.16 -1.89
CA SER A 69 10.36 3.87 -1.78
C SER A 69 9.20 2.92 -2.06
N LEU A 70 8.07 3.14 -1.39
CA LEU A 70 6.81 2.43 -1.60
C LEU A 70 5.67 3.43 -1.75
N TRP A 71 4.87 3.29 -2.81
CA TRP A 71 3.71 4.13 -3.12
C TRP A 71 2.43 3.31 -3.25
N LEU A 72 1.29 3.99 -3.20
CA LEU A 72 -0.02 3.41 -3.52
C LEU A 72 -0.62 4.11 -4.74
N THR A 73 -1.33 3.37 -5.57
CA THR A 73 -2.24 3.97 -6.56
C THR A 73 -3.53 4.44 -5.87
N SER A 74 -3.92 5.68 -6.15
CA SER A 74 -5.20 6.30 -5.74
C SER A 74 -5.73 5.97 -4.33
N PRO A 75 -4.95 6.12 -3.25
CA PRO A 75 -5.37 5.75 -1.90
C PRO A 75 -6.40 6.69 -1.26
N ALA A 76 -6.72 7.82 -1.91
CA ALA A 76 -7.65 8.83 -1.41
C ALA A 76 -9.11 8.41 -1.46
N ASP A 77 -9.43 7.40 -2.28
CA ASP A 77 -10.79 6.94 -2.52
C ASP A 77 -10.88 5.40 -2.37
N GLY A 78 -12.09 4.85 -2.32
CA GLY A 78 -12.32 3.41 -2.33
C GLY A 78 -12.20 2.70 -0.96
N PRO A 79 -12.03 1.36 -0.95
CA PRO A 79 -12.10 0.57 0.28
C PRO A 79 -11.06 0.96 1.33
N LEU A 80 -9.85 1.36 0.92
CA LEU A 80 -8.81 1.80 1.84
C LEU A 80 -9.24 3.07 2.59
N ALA A 81 -9.71 4.09 1.85
CA ALA A 81 -10.17 5.35 2.42
C ALA A 81 -11.36 5.13 3.36
N ALA A 82 -12.32 4.27 2.97
CA ALA A 82 -13.47 3.92 3.80
C ALA A 82 -13.05 3.26 5.11
N THR A 83 -12.09 2.34 5.07
CA THR A 83 -11.58 1.65 6.27
C THR A 83 -10.80 2.58 7.19
N LEU A 84 -9.96 3.46 6.63
CA LEU A 84 -9.25 4.49 7.41
C LEU A 84 -10.24 5.45 8.09
N LEU A 85 -11.31 5.85 7.40
CA LEU A 85 -12.37 6.70 7.95
C LEU A 85 -13.12 5.99 9.08
N ALA A 86 -13.58 4.76 8.85
CA ALA A 86 -14.30 3.98 9.85
C ALA A 86 -13.46 3.70 11.11
N ALA A 87 -12.15 3.55 10.95
CA ALA A 87 -11.21 3.37 12.06
C ALA A 87 -10.79 4.68 12.75
N GLY A 88 -11.23 5.85 12.28
CA GLY A 88 -10.85 7.16 12.83
C GLY A 88 -9.39 7.54 12.55
N LEU A 89 -8.78 7.00 11.50
CA LEU A 89 -7.35 7.15 11.16
C LEU A 89 -7.06 8.29 10.18
N THR A 90 -8.03 9.14 9.89
CA THR A 90 -7.95 10.20 8.85
C THR A 90 -7.24 11.48 9.29
N GLY A 91 -6.99 11.70 10.59
CA GLY A 91 -6.38 12.92 11.14
C GLY A 91 -4.95 12.79 11.70
N SER A 92 -4.33 11.61 11.56
CA SER A 92 -3.02 11.26 12.11
C SER A 92 -1.94 11.32 11.00
N PRO A 93 -0.62 11.19 11.27
CA PRO A 93 0.37 10.84 10.24
C PRO A 93 -0.04 9.67 9.34
N LEU A 94 -1.05 8.87 9.71
CA LEU A 94 -1.69 7.83 8.89
C LEU A 94 -2.74 8.33 7.89
N SER A 95 -3.00 9.64 7.85
CA SER A 95 -3.86 10.25 6.84
C SER A 95 -3.36 9.90 5.45
N THR A 96 -4.30 9.69 4.52
CA THR A 96 -3.99 9.30 3.14
C THR A 96 -2.86 10.15 2.55
N ASP A 97 -2.94 11.48 2.73
CA ASP A 97 -1.95 12.41 2.20
C ASP A 97 -0.55 12.32 2.84
N SER A 98 -0.45 11.89 4.11
CA SER A 98 0.83 11.92 4.83
C SER A 98 1.64 10.63 4.69
N GLN A 99 0.96 9.49 4.54
CA GLN A 99 1.61 8.18 4.51
C GLN A 99 1.40 7.42 3.21
N PHE A 100 0.28 7.61 2.55
CA PHE A 100 -0.04 6.93 1.30
C PHE A 100 0.22 7.89 0.15
N ARG A 101 1.51 8.12 -0.13
CA ARG A 101 1.91 8.97 -1.25
C ARG A 101 1.25 8.46 -2.52
N THR A 102 0.41 9.32 -3.11
CA THR A 102 -0.21 9.10 -4.41
C THR A 102 0.81 9.44 -5.48
N GLU A 103 0.74 8.77 -6.63
CA GLU A 103 1.47 9.26 -7.80
C GLU A 103 0.95 10.64 -8.21
N GLY A 104 1.88 11.51 -8.62
CA GLY A 104 1.56 12.87 -9.05
C GLY A 104 1.00 12.88 -10.46
N LYS A 105 -0.32 13.11 -10.54
CA LYS A 105 -1.20 13.38 -11.69
C LYS A 105 -1.63 12.18 -12.55
#